data_AF-A0A5C6CMD3-F1
#
_entry.id   AF-A0A5C6CMD3-F1
#
_cell.length_a   1.000
_cell.length_b   1.000
_cell.length_c   1.000
_cell.angle_alpha   90.00
_cell.angle_beta   90.00
_cell.angle_gamma   90.00
#
_symmetry.space_group_name_H-M   'P 1'
#
loop_
_entity.id
_entity.type
_entity.pdbx_description
1 polymer ?
#
loop_
_entity_poly.entity_id
_entity_poly.type
_entity_poly.pdbx_seq_one_letter_code
_entity_poly.pdbx_strand_id
1 'polypeptide(L)'
;MSQPPGSIYEIRWRELFPWLILVKSLRASLFLRVMVIAWIGVLVTQGGWHFIGGTFSEPADLPRIAFDDTSSDDLHQGLIFQSALSDAAVSGERPVILWVSNHLLQQDLGPLVEGWYWLSTPFFRIFRLQTPLSLACQLFLCGAWAICVWALAGGAISRIAARYLTRGDSLDPLAALKSAATMWTATAGAPLIGLLFAALVAFPLALMGLLLRLNLFVLIAGLLWGLYLAWGILLAVVLVALWFGWPLAWAAIGVERSDAFDAASRATAYVYQRPLRLGFYVAVASLLGFFGHLMVAGFASAGNELTDWAVSWGAGSERTAALVAQTLESDNPLASSGAAVTGARGIHIWKGLLASFADSYPLAFIWCASVGIYLLLRHHVDSTELDEIVGEPGEDLRSPHLPLPTGPQDGQHEPEDLSTRGRTPAE
;
A
#
# COMPACT_ATOMS: atom_id res chain seq x y z
N MET A 1 6.70 -51.85 9.32
CA MET A 1 5.87 -51.55 8.14
C MET A 1 6.76 -50.89 7.10
N SER A 2 7.14 -51.65 6.08
CA SER A 2 7.96 -51.22 4.94
C SER A 2 7.14 -50.28 4.06
N GLN A 3 7.56 -49.02 3.95
CA GLN A 3 6.93 -48.08 3.04
C GLN A 3 7.27 -48.40 1.58
N PRO A 4 6.32 -48.28 0.64
CA PRO A 4 6.56 -48.58 -0.77
C PRO A 4 7.47 -47.53 -1.41
N PRO A 5 8.40 -47.94 -2.29
CA PRO A 5 9.27 -47.02 -3.01
C PRO A 5 8.52 -46.41 -4.19
N GLY A 6 8.56 -45.08 -4.33
CA GLY A 6 8.10 -44.39 -5.54
C GLY A 6 6.89 -43.47 -5.39
N SER A 7 6.76 -42.73 -4.29
CA SER A 7 5.90 -41.53 -4.30
C SER A 7 6.66 -40.38 -4.96
N ILE A 8 6.16 -39.90 -6.10
CA ILE A 8 6.60 -38.64 -6.70
C ILE A 8 6.32 -37.55 -5.65
N TYR A 9 7.36 -36.93 -5.10
CA TYR A 9 7.20 -35.73 -4.28
C TYR A 9 6.59 -34.65 -5.17
N GLU A 10 5.38 -34.20 -4.87
CA GLU A 10 4.90 -32.92 -5.38
C GLU A 10 5.93 -31.88 -4.90
N ILE A 11 6.67 -31.30 -5.84
CA ILE A 11 7.69 -30.29 -5.51
C ILE A 11 6.93 -29.11 -4.93
N ARG A 12 6.96 -28.97 -3.60
CA ARG A 12 6.42 -27.81 -2.90
C ARG A 12 7.36 -26.65 -3.14
N TRP A 13 7.22 -25.99 -4.30
CA TRP A 13 8.08 -24.89 -4.73
C TRP A 13 8.24 -23.78 -3.70
N ARG A 14 7.27 -23.60 -2.80
CA ARG A 14 7.36 -22.63 -1.70
C ARG A 14 8.38 -22.99 -0.61
N GLU A 15 8.65 -24.28 -0.41
CA GLU A 15 9.69 -24.72 0.53
C GLU A 15 11.08 -24.46 -0.04
N LEU A 16 11.22 -24.54 -1.37
CA LEU A 16 12.47 -24.26 -2.08
C LEU A 16 12.68 -22.75 -2.29
N PHE A 17 11.61 -22.02 -2.61
CA PHE A 17 11.61 -20.60 -2.92
C PHE A 17 10.51 -19.88 -2.15
N PRO A 18 10.73 -19.55 -0.86
CA PRO A 18 9.74 -18.87 -0.03
C PRO A 18 9.26 -17.54 -0.64
N TRP A 19 10.13 -16.84 -1.36
CA TRP A 19 9.85 -15.56 -2.00
C TRP A 19 8.70 -15.61 -3.03
N LEU A 20 8.28 -16.80 -3.49
CA LEU A 20 7.06 -16.99 -4.30
C LEU A 20 5.78 -16.51 -3.60
N ILE A 21 5.80 -16.31 -2.28
CA ILE A 21 4.71 -15.63 -1.56
C ILE A 21 4.45 -14.22 -2.09
N LEU A 22 5.45 -13.54 -2.66
CA LEU A 22 5.31 -12.21 -3.28
C LEU A 22 4.47 -12.25 -4.57
N VAL A 23 4.43 -13.38 -5.28
CA VAL A 23 3.50 -13.56 -6.41
C VAL A 23 2.06 -13.60 -5.93
N LYS A 24 1.82 -14.21 -4.75
CA LYS A 24 0.50 -14.16 -4.12
C LYS A 24 0.16 -12.76 -3.61
N SER A 25 1.13 -11.97 -3.15
CA SER A 25 0.85 -10.60 -2.72
C SER A 25 0.46 -9.71 -3.90
N LEU A 26 1.09 -9.91 -5.06
CA LEU A 26 0.64 -9.31 -6.32
C LEU A 26 -0.80 -9.71 -6.66
N ARG A 27 -1.15 -11.00 -6.55
CA ARG A 27 -2.54 -11.42 -6.79
C ARG A 27 -3.53 -10.79 -5.80
N ALA A 28 -3.12 -10.63 -4.55
CA ALA A 28 -3.95 -10.00 -3.53
C ALA A 28 -4.22 -8.52 -3.82
N SER A 29 -3.22 -7.77 -4.31
CA SER A 29 -3.39 -6.36 -4.66
C SER A 29 -4.36 -6.14 -5.83
N LEU A 30 -4.45 -7.11 -6.75
CA LEU A 30 -5.36 -7.09 -7.89
C LEU A 30 -6.82 -7.45 -7.54
N PHE A 31 -7.13 -7.81 -6.28
CA PHE A 31 -8.52 -8.03 -5.90
C PHE A 31 -9.31 -6.72 -5.96
N LEU A 32 -10.46 -6.74 -6.63
CA LEU A 32 -11.32 -5.55 -6.79
C LEU A 32 -11.61 -4.86 -5.46
N ARG A 33 -11.88 -5.62 -4.39
CA ARG A 33 -12.09 -5.06 -3.06
C ARG A 33 -10.88 -4.33 -2.48
N VAL A 34 -9.67 -4.80 -2.75
CA VAL A 34 -8.43 -4.18 -2.29
C VAL A 34 -8.20 -2.89 -3.08
N MET A 35 -8.40 -2.93 -4.39
CA MET A 35 -8.35 -1.75 -5.26
C MET A 35 -9.35 -0.68 -4.82
N VAL A 36 -10.61 -1.05 -4.56
CA VAL A 36 -11.65 -0.11 -4.10
C VAL A 36 -11.28 0.54 -2.78
N ILE A 37 -10.75 -0.22 -1.80
CA ILE A 37 -10.30 0.35 -0.53
C ILE A 37 -9.12 1.32 -0.76
N ALA A 38 -8.15 0.95 -1.60
CA ALA A 38 -7.03 1.81 -1.93
C ALA A 38 -7.47 3.10 -2.62
N TRP A 39 -8.35 3.01 -3.61
CA TRP A 39 -8.90 4.14 -4.34
C TRP A 39 -9.69 5.09 -3.42
N ILE A 40 -10.58 4.58 -2.56
CA ILE A 40 -11.27 5.38 -1.56
C ILE A 40 -10.25 6.05 -0.61
N GLY A 41 -9.22 5.32 -0.17
CA GLY A 41 -8.13 5.87 0.64
C GLY A 41 -7.41 7.03 -0.04
N VAL A 42 -7.12 6.90 -1.34
CA VAL A 42 -6.53 7.96 -2.17
C VAL A 42 -7.45 9.18 -2.24
N LEU A 43 -8.75 9.00 -2.55
CA LEU A 43 -9.71 10.10 -2.65
C LEU A 43 -9.85 10.86 -1.32
N VAL A 44 -9.97 10.15 -0.20
CA VAL A 44 -10.08 10.76 1.14
C VAL A 44 -8.79 11.48 1.52
N THR A 45 -7.63 10.92 1.17
CA THR A 45 -6.34 11.57 1.42
C THR A 45 -6.20 12.86 0.63
N GLN A 46 -6.47 12.83 -0.68
CA GLN A 46 -6.41 14.00 -1.54
C GLN A 46 -7.43 15.08 -1.15
N GLY A 47 -8.66 14.67 -0.80
CA GLY A 47 -9.69 15.58 -0.31
C GLY A 47 -9.26 16.30 0.98
N GLY A 48 -8.63 15.58 1.92
CA GLY A 48 -8.09 16.21 3.12
C GLY A 48 -6.88 17.09 2.86
N TRP A 49 -5.97 16.72 1.94
CA TRP A 49 -4.87 17.58 1.53
C TRP A 49 -5.37 18.87 0.87
N HIS A 50 -6.40 18.79 0.04
CA HIS A 50 -7.04 19.96 -0.56
C HIS A 50 -7.66 20.86 0.52
N PHE A 51 -8.40 20.27 1.47
CA PHE A 51 -9.02 21.02 2.57
C PHE A 51 -7.97 21.72 3.46
N ILE A 52 -6.92 21.00 3.86
CA ILE A 52 -5.81 21.58 4.63
C ILE A 52 -5.13 22.67 3.81
N GLY A 53 -4.88 22.42 2.52
CA GLY A 53 -4.34 23.37 1.55
C GLY A 53 -5.09 24.70 1.53
N GLY A 54 -6.42 24.65 1.52
CA GLY A 54 -7.28 25.83 1.50
C GLY A 54 -7.22 26.72 2.75
N THR A 55 -6.65 26.23 3.87
CA THR A 55 -6.47 27.02 5.10
C THR A 55 -5.18 27.84 5.13
N PHE A 56 -4.27 27.63 4.18
CA PHE A 56 -2.98 28.34 4.08
C PHE A 56 -2.93 29.23 2.85
N SER A 57 -2.12 30.29 2.89
CA SER A 57 -1.97 31.26 1.78
C SER A 57 -1.35 30.64 0.53
N GLU A 58 -0.41 29.71 0.70
CA GLU A 58 0.25 28.99 -0.38
C GLU A 58 0.06 27.48 -0.16
N PRO A 59 -0.74 26.80 -1.01
CA PRO A 59 -0.94 25.36 -0.89
C PRO A 59 0.35 24.58 -1.13
N ALA A 60 0.61 23.57 -0.30
CA ALA A 60 1.70 22.64 -0.53
C ALA A 60 1.44 21.85 -1.82
N ASP A 61 2.44 21.83 -2.71
CA ASP A 61 2.41 21.14 -3.98
C ASP A 61 2.57 19.61 -3.84
N LEU A 62 1.62 18.93 -3.22
CA LEU A 62 1.67 17.48 -2.99
C LEU A 62 1.27 16.70 -4.26
N PRO A 63 1.89 15.52 -4.50
CA PRO A 63 1.58 14.70 -5.67
C PRO A 63 0.10 14.30 -5.66
N ARG A 64 -0.59 14.45 -6.78
CA ARG A 64 -2.00 14.09 -6.93
C ARG A 64 -2.12 12.88 -7.84
N ILE A 65 -3.03 11.97 -7.49
CA ILE A 65 -3.48 10.93 -8.41
C ILE A 65 -4.71 11.51 -9.09
N ALA A 66 -4.57 11.85 -10.38
CA ALA A 66 -5.48 12.76 -11.06
C ALA A 66 -6.94 12.26 -11.05
N PHE A 67 -7.87 13.15 -10.71
CA PHE A 67 -9.30 12.98 -10.92
C PHE A 67 -9.88 14.08 -11.82
N ASP A 68 -9.29 15.29 -11.80
CA ASP A 68 -9.90 16.51 -12.35
C ASP A 68 -8.96 17.40 -13.18
N ASP A 69 -7.64 17.14 -13.16
CA ASP A 69 -6.72 17.80 -14.08
C ASP A 69 -6.40 16.83 -15.21
N THR A 70 -7.15 16.92 -16.30
CA THR A 70 -6.51 16.90 -17.61
C THR A 70 -5.55 18.08 -17.69
N SER A 71 -4.48 18.05 -16.90
CA SER A 71 -3.26 18.73 -17.33
C SER A 71 -2.93 18.10 -18.68
N SER A 72 -2.41 18.92 -19.58
CA SER A 72 -2.07 18.55 -20.95
C SER A 72 -1.37 17.18 -21.10
N ASP A 73 -0.71 16.66 -20.07
CA ASP A 73 0.06 15.42 -20.08
C ASP A 73 -0.76 14.12 -20.14
N ASP A 74 -1.93 14.00 -19.49
CA ASP A 74 -2.74 12.76 -19.57
C ASP A 74 -3.57 12.68 -20.86
N LEU A 75 -3.98 13.86 -21.36
CA LEU A 75 -4.48 14.00 -22.74
C LEU A 75 -3.40 13.63 -23.75
N HIS A 76 -2.13 14.00 -23.50
CA HIS A 76 -1.01 13.53 -24.30
C HIS A 76 -0.84 12.01 -24.23
N GLN A 77 -1.06 11.32 -23.10
CA GLN A 77 -0.94 9.84 -23.06
C GLN A 77 -2.03 9.10 -23.83
N GLY A 78 -3.30 9.56 -23.74
CA GLY A 78 -4.39 9.03 -24.57
C GLY A 78 -4.17 9.32 -26.06
N LEU A 79 -3.70 10.53 -26.38
CA LEU A 79 -3.28 10.92 -27.73
C LEU A 79 -2.04 10.15 -28.20
N ILE A 80 -1.10 9.79 -27.32
CA ILE A 80 0.09 8.98 -27.63
C ILE A 80 -0.31 7.54 -27.89
N PHE A 81 -1.24 6.95 -27.15
CA PHE A 81 -1.71 5.60 -27.47
C PHE A 81 -2.51 5.59 -28.77
N GLN A 82 -3.37 6.59 -28.99
CA GLN A 82 -4.15 6.70 -30.22
C GLN A 82 -3.26 7.06 -31.43
N SER A 83 -2.21 7.88 -31.26
CA SER A 83 -1.19 8.16 -32.26
C SER A 83 -0.25 6.97 -32.45
N ALA A 84 0.07 6.22 -31.40
CA ALA A 84 0.83 4.98 -31.49
C ALA A 84 0.05 3.90 -32.22
N LEU A 85 -1.27 3.80 -32.02
CA LEU A 85 -2.13 2.90 -32.80
C LEU A 85 -2.28 3.36 -34.24
N SER A 86 -2.44 4.66 -34.50
CA SER A 86 -2.56 5.18 -35.86
C SER A 86 -1.23 5.11 -36.61
N ASP A 87 -0.12 5.41 -35.95
CA ASP A 87 1.23 5.31 -36.52
C ASP A 87 1.63 3.85 -36.66
N ALA A 88 1.34 2.96 -35.71
CA ALA A 88 1.58 1.51 -35.85
C ALA A 88 0.76 0.89 -36.98
N ALA A 89 -0.47 1.35 -37.21
CA ALA A 89 -1.29 0.93 -38.33
C ALA A 89 -0.72 1.38 -39.69
N VAL A 90 0.05 2.48 -39.72
CA VAL A 90 0.70 3.05 -40.91
C VAL A 90 2.15 2.56 -41.09
N SER A 91 2.87 2.25 -40.01
CA SER A 91 4.30 1.90 -39.98
C SER A 91 4.58 0.39 -39.85
N GLY A 92 3.57 -0.42 -39.51
CA GLY A 92 3.73 -1.86 -39.25
C GLY A 92 4.39 -2.18 -37.90
N GLU A 93 4.49 -1.19 -36.99
CA GLU A 93 4.98 -1.40 -35.63
C GLU A 93 3.95 -2.11 -34.74
N ARG A 94 4.40 -2.69 -33.63
CA ARG A 94 3.52 -3.43 -32.70
C ARG A 94 3.02 -2.45 -31.63
N PRO A 95 1.75 -2.00 -31.66
CA PRO A 95 1.26 -0.91 -30.81
C PRO A 95 1.35 -1.23 -29.31
N VAL A 96 1.20 -2.51 -28.96
CA VAL A 96 1.39 -3.00 -27.59
C VAL A 96 2.82 -2.80 -27.11
N ILE A 97 3.83 -3.05 -27.95
CA ILE A 97 5.24 -2.86 -27.57
C ILE A 97 5.52 -1.38 -27.33
N LEU A 98 4.98 -0.51 -28.18
CA LEU A 98 5.17 0.93 -28.03
C LEU A 98 4.50 1.45 -26.75
N TRP A 99 3.25 1.03 -26.47
CA TRP A 99 2.55 1.36 -25.22
C TRP A 99 3.30 0.85 -23.97
N VAL A 100 3.74 -0.42 -23.98
CA VAL A 100 4.53 -1.00 -22.87
C VAL A 100 5.84 -0.24 -22.69
N SER A 101 6.54 0.08 -23.77
CA SER A 101 7.80 0.81 -23.72
C SER A 101 7.61 2.23 -23.18
N ASN A 102 6.54 2.92 -23.58
CA ASN A 102 6.22 4.25 -23.09
C ASN A 102 5.89 4.22 -21.59
N HIS A 103 5.06 3.27 -21.15
CA HIS A 103 4.76 3.08 -19.71
C HIS A 103 5.99 2.72 -18.89
N LEU A 104 6.89 1.89 -19.44
CA LEU A 104 8.18 1.57 -18.82
C LEU A 104 9.09 2.78 -18.68
N LEU A 105 9.13 3.65 -19.69
CA LEU A 105 10.00 4.82 -19.74
C LEU A 105 9.48 5.99 -18.90
N GLN A 106 8.16 6.11 -18.73
CA GLN A 106 7.52 7.15 -17.92
C GLN A 106 7.55 6.85 -16.41
N GLN A 107 7.73 5.58 -16.03
CA GLN A 107 7.79 5.14 -14.64
C GLN A 107 9.21 5.34 -14.07
N ASP A 108 9.47 6.52 -13.50
CA ASP A 108 10.76 6.84 -12.83
C ASP A 108 11.05 5.89 -11.65
N LEU A 109 10.00 5.42 -10.98
CA LEU A 109 10.06 4.57 -9.79
C LEU A 109 8.98 3.48 -9.92
N GLY A 110 9.32 2.21 -9.74
CA GLY A 110 8.32 1.13 -9.83
C GLY A 110 7.18 1.28 -8.81
N PRO A 111 6.00 0.65 -9.01
CA PRO A 111 4.77 0.93 -8.26
C PRO A 111 4.88 0.80 -6.73
N LEU A 112 5.72 -0.10 -6.24
CA LEU A 112 5.99 -0.22 -4.81
C LEU A 112 6.64 1.05 -4.25
N VAL A 113 7.63 1.57 -4.96
CA VAL A 113 8.38 2.76 -4.58
C VAL A 113 7.54 4.02 -4.79
N GLU A 114 6.74 4.05 -5.85
CA GLU A 114 5.78 5.13 -6.13
C GLU A 114 4.77 5.28 -4.98
N GLY A 115 4.09 4.19 -4.60
CA GLY A 115 3.14 4.23 -3.48
C GLY A 115 3.79 4.61 -2.16
N TRP A 116 5.02 4.15 -1.92
CA TRP A 116 5.80 4.51 -0.73
C TRP A 116 6.19 5.99 -0.73
N TYR A 117 6.63 6.50 -1.87
CA TYR A 117 7.02 7.89 -2.07
C TYR A 117 5.81 8.81 -1.87
N TRP A 118 4.68 8.49 -2.49
CA TRP A 118 3.45 9.27 -2.40
C TRP A 118 3.00 9.45 -0.94
N LEU A 119 2.97 8.37 -0.16
CA LEU A 119 2.61 8.40 1.27
C LEU A 119 3.64 9.13 2.14
N SER A 120 4.92 9.00 1.79
CA SER A 120 6.02 9.59 2.57
C SER A 120 6.31 11.05 2.22
N THR A 121 5.78 11.56 1.10
CA THR A 121 6.12 12.88 0.54
C THR A 121 5.96 14.04 1.53
N PRO A 122 4.87 14.13 2.33
CA PRO A 122 4.72 15.22 3.29
C PRO A 122 5.89 15.28 4.29
N PHE A 123 6.40 14.12 4.72
CA PHE A 123 7.51 14.03 5.67
C PHE A 123 8.86 14.36 5.04
N PHE A 124 9.12 13.90 3.81
CA PHE A 124 10.33 14.25 3.06
C PHE A 124 10.50 15.75 2.89
N ARG A 125 9.41 16.44 2.55
CA ARG A 125 9.45 17.86 2.22
C ARG A 125 9.73 18.73 3.44
N ILE A 126 9.38 18.28 4.64
CA ILE A 126 9.70 18.98 5.90
C ILE A 126 11.22 19.09 6.12
N PHE A 127 12.00 18.08 5.71
CA PHE A 127 13.45 18.07 5.90
C PHE A 127 14.24 18.97 4.92
N ARG A 128 13.57 19.66 3.99
CA ARG A 128 14.25 20.61 3.10
C ARG A 128 14.69 21.85 3.90
N LEU A 129 15.96 22.25 3.74
CA LEU A 129 16.64 23.34 4.46
C LEU A 129 15.92 24.70 4.42
N GLN A 130 15.01 24.94 3.47
CA GLN A 130 14.34 26.22 3.24
C GLN A 130 12.82 26.19 3.51
N THR A 131 12.32 25.24 4.28
CA THR A 131 10.88 25.11 4.53
C THR A 131 10.42 26.17 5.55
N PRO A 132 9.57 27.15 5.18
CA PRO A 132 9.01 28.09 6.15
C PRO A 132 8.10 27.37 7.14
N LEU A 133 7.92 27.95 8.34
CA LEU A 133 7.14 27.31 9.41
C LEU A 133 5.68 27.02 9.01
N SER A 134 5.07 27.89 8.20
CA SER A 134 3.71 27.69 7.65
C SER A 134 3.64 26.43 6.78
N LEU A 135 4.56 26.28 5.84
CA LEU A 135 4.64 25.11 4.97
C LEU A 135 4.99 23.84 5.76
N ALA A 136 5.89 23.92 6.74
CA ALA A 136 6.20 22.79 7.62
C ALA A 136 4.98 22.33 8.43
N CYS A 137 4.20 23.28 8.98
CA CYS A 137 2.95 22.99 9.70
C CYS A 137 1.92 22.33 8.78
N GLN A 138 1.74 22.88 7.58
CA GLN A 138 0.85 22.33 6.57
C GLN A 138 1.23 20.90 6.17
N LEU A 139 2.51 20.64 5.87
CA LEU A 139 3.02 19.32 5.53
C LEU A 139 2.86 18.34 6.69
N PHE A 140 3.07 18.78 7.92
CA PHE A 140 2.83 17.97 9.12
C PHE A 140 1.36 17.57 9.24
N LEU A 141 0.43 18.51 9.05
CA LEU A 141 -1.01 18.23 9.06
C LEU A 141 -1.41 17.28 7.92
N CYS A 142 -0.88 17.47 6.71
CA CYS A 142 -1.11 16.56 5.57
C CYS A 142 -0.56 15.15 5.82
N GLY A 143 0.62 15.04 6.44
CA GLY A 143 1.22 13.77 6.82
C GLY A 143 0.44 13.07 7.94
N ALA A 144 0.02 13.81 8.96
CA ALA A 144 -0.83 13.29 10.03
C ALA A 144 -2.19 12.81 9.48
N TRP A 145 -2.81 13.57 8.58
CA TRP A 145 -4.02 13.16 7.87
C TRP A 145 -3.80 11.86 7.08
N ALA A 146 -2.71 11.76 6.32
CA ALA A 146 -2.37 10.55 5.58
C ALA A 146 -2.20 9.35 6.51
N ILE A 147 -1.51 9.50 7.66
CA ILE A 147 -1.40 8.43 8.66
C ILE A 147 -2.79 8.02 9.15
N CYS A 148 -3.67 8.96 9.49
CA CYS A 148 -5.02 8.65 9.98
C CYS A 148 -5.86 7.85 8.97
N VAL A 149 -5.85 8.27 7.69
CA VAL A 149 -6.61 7.63 6.63
C VAL A 149 -6.05 6.25 6.31
N TRP A 150 -4.73 6.16 6.13
CA TRP A 150 -4.09 4.92 5.74
C TRP A 150 -3.99 3.92 6.88
N ALA A 151 -3.95 4.36 8.15
CA ALA A 151 -4.02 3.43 9.28
C ALA A 151 -5.29 2.57 9.22
N LEU A 152 -6.38 3.13 8.68
CA LEU A 152 -7.60 2.40 8.40
C LEU A 152 -7.53 1.64 7.06
N ALA A 153 -7.27 2.33 5.94
CA ALA A 153 -7.30 1.72 4.60
C ALA A 153 -6.16 0.71 4.38
N GLY A 154 -4.92 1.12 4.64
CA GLY A 154 -3.73 0.27 4.59
C GLY A 154 -3.74 -0.83 5.65
N GLY A 155 -4.28 -0.58 6.84
CA GLY A 155 -4.54 -1.61 7.85
C GLY A 155 -5.51 -2.69 7.35
N ALA A 156 -6.61 -2.29 6.72
CA ALA A 156 -7.60 -3.22 6.15
C ALA A 156 -7.01 -4.04 4.99
N ILE A 157 -6.27 -3.40 4.09
CA ILE A 157 -5.59 -4.08 2.98
C ILE A 157 -4.54 -5.07 3.52
N SER A 158 -3.75 -4.65 4.52
CA SER A 158 -2.75 -5.51 5.16
C SER A 158 -3.41 -6.72 5.81
N ARG A 159 -4.58 -6.57 6.43
CA ARG A 159 -5.33 -7.69 7.01
C ARG A 159 -5.88 -8.66 5.95
N ILE A 160 -6.44 -8.14 4.85
CA ILE A 160 -6.90 -8.95 3.71
C ILE A 160 -5.73 -9.75 3.13
N ALA A 161 -4.59 -9.08 2.90
CA ALA A 161 -3.39 -9.69 2.38
C ALA A 161 -2.84 -10.75 3.34
N ALA A 162 -2.77 -10.46 4.64
CA ALA A 162 -2.29 -11.39 5.66
C ALA A 162 -3.10 -12.69 5.64
N ARG A 163 -4.44 -12.62 5.69
CA ARG A 163 -5.33 -13.79 5.62
C ARG A 163 -5.13 -14.57 4.31
N TYR A 164 -5.05 -13.87 3.19
CA TYR A 164 -4.88 -14.51 1.88
C TYR A 164 -3.51 -15.21 1.72
N LEU A 165 -2.44 -14.59 2.21
CA LEU A 165 -1.08 -15.11 2.08
C LEU A 165 -0.82 -16.31 3.01
N THR A 166 -1.41 -16.28 4.20
CA THR A 166 -1.24 -17.30 5.26
C THR A 166 -2.22 -18.46 5.08
N ARG A 167 -3.52 -18.18 4.99
CA ARG A 167 -4.60 -19.18 4.95
C ARG A 167 -5.15 -19.47 3.55
N GLY A 168 -4.84 -18.65 2.56
CA GLY A 168 -5.40 -18.78 1.20
C GLY A 168 -6.80 -18.18 1.04
N ASP A 169 -7.45 -17.83 2.14
CA ASP A 169 -8.78 -17.24 2.16
C ASP A 169 -8.71 -15.72 2.31
N SER A 170 -9.44 -15.04 1.44
CA SER A 170 -9.57 -13.58 1.48
C SER A 170 -10.65 -13.16 2.48
N LEU A 171 -10.34 -12.16 3.31
CA LEU A 171 -11.31 -11.57 4.24
C LEU A 171 -12.36 -10.71 3.51
N ASP A 172 -13.56 -10.62 4.07
CA ASP A 172 -14.61 -9.70 3.60
C ASP A 172 -14.18 -8.22 3.82
N PRO A 173 -14.49 -7.29 2.91
CA PRO A 173 -13.99 -5.91 2.99
C PRO A 173 -14.48 -5.16 4.23
N LEU A 174 -15.74 -5.39 4.64
CA LEU A 174 -16.31 -4.74 5.83
C LEU A 174 -15.71 -5.32 7.11
N ALA A 175 -15.50 -6.64 7.15
CA ALA A 175 -14.80 -7.29 8.25
C ALA A 175 -13.35 -6.80 8.36
N ALA A 176 -12.66 -6.63 7.23
CA ALA A 176 -11.31 -6.08 7.18
C ALA A 176 -11.25 -4.63 7.68
N LEU A 177 -12.22 -3.79 7.28
CA LEU A 177 -12.28 -2.40 7.73
C LEU A 177 -12.59 -2.30 9.23
N LYS A 178 -13.50 -3.15 9.73
CA LYS A 178 -13.78 -3.27 11.17
C LYS A 178 -12.53 -3.69 11.94
N SER A 179 -11.81 -4.70 11.45
CA SER A 179 -10.54 -5.15 12.05
C SER A 179 -9.47 -4.05 12.03
N ALA A 180 -9.38 -3.26 10.95
CA ALA A 180 -8.47 -2.13 10.89
C ALA A 180 -8.87 -1.01 11.86
N ALA A 181 -10.18 -0.78 12.06
CA ALA A 181 -10.68 0.19 13.01
C ALA A 181 -10.36 -0.20 14.47
N THR A 182 -10.42 -1.48 14.83
CA THR A 182 -10.06 -1.93 16.19
C THR A 182 -8.56 -1.75 16.48
N MET A 183 -7.72 -1.90 15.46
CA MET A 183 -6.27 -1.70 15.55
C MET A 183 -5.80 -0.33 15.03
N TRP A 184 -6.72 0.64 14.89
CA TRP A 184 -6.40 1.91 14.26
C TRP A 184 -5.34 2.69 15.05
N THR A 185 -5.43 2.68 16.37
CA THR A 185 -4.46 3.35 17.26
C THR A 185 -3.08 2.71 17.19
N ALA A 186 -3.01 1.38 17.10
CA ALA A 186 -1.74 0.67 16.92
C ALA A 186 -1.11 0.99 15.56
N THR A 187 -1.92 0.97 14.50
CA THR A 187 -1.48 1.20 13.12
C THR A 187 -1.03 2.65 12.91
N ALA A 188 -1.82 3.63 13.35
CA ALA A 188 -1.45 5.04 13.32
C ALA A 188 -0.27 5.34 14.27
N GLY A 189 -0.23 4.69 15.43
CA GLY A 189 0.79 4.88 16.45
C GLY A 189 2.19 4.43 16.02
N ALA A 190 2.32 3.37 15.23
CA ALA A 190 3.63 2.84 14.83
C ALA A 190 4.55 3.89 14.14
N PRO A 191 4.13 4.59 13.08
CA PRO A 191 4.93 5.65 12.48
C PRO A 191 5.06 6.86 13.41
N LEU A 192 4.04 7.20 14.21
CA LEU A 192 4.09 8.33 15.15
C LEU A 192 5.13 8.12 16.25
N ILE A 193 5.30 6.90 16.76
CA ILE A 193 6.35 6.55 17.73
C ILE A 193 7.73 6.77 17.10
N GLY A 194 7.93 6.32 15.86
CA GLY A 194 9.19 6.53 15.16
C GLY A 194 9.47 8.01 14.87
N LEU A 195 8.44 8.78 14.49
CA LEU A 195 8.54 10.24 14.32
C LEU A 195 8.85 10.95 15.65
N LEU A 196 8.22 10.54 16.75
CA LEU A 196 8.51 11.06 18.09
C LEU A 196 9.96 10.76 18.48
N PHE A 197 10.43 9.54 18.25
CA PHE A 197 11.81 9.16 18.53
C PHE A 197 12.80 9.97 17.68
N ALA A 198 12.52 10.15 16.39
CA ALA A 198 13.32 11.02 15.52
C ALA A 198 13.32 12.48 16.01
N ALA A 199 12.18 13.02 16.44
CA ALA A 199 12.07 14.36 16.99
C ALA A 199 12.88 14.52 18.29
N LEU A 200 12.86 13.53 19.18
CA LEU A 200 13.66 13.52 20.42
C LEU A 200 15.16 13.49 20.11
N VAL A 201 15.60 12.70 19.12
CA VAL A 201 17.00 12.68 18.69
C VAL A 201 17.40 13.96 17.98
N ALA A 202 16.50 14.60 17.23
CA ALA A 202 16.73 15.87 16.56
C ALA A 202 16.74 17.07 17.53
N PHE A 203 16.05 16.97 18.68
CA PHE A 203 15.87 18.09 19.61
C PHE A 203 17.17 18.75 20.09
N PRO A 204 18.24 18.02 20.50
CA PRO A 204 19.51 18.63 20.87
C PRO A 204 20.16 19.42 19.72
N LEU A 205 20.07 18.93 18.49
CA LEU A 205 20.59 19.63 17.30
C LEU A 205 19.78 20.90 17.02
N ALA A 206 18.46 20.84 17.17
CA ALA A 206 17.59 22.01 17.02
C ALA A 206 17.89 23.08 18.09
N LEU A 207 18.07 22.68 19.35
CA LEU A 207 18.44 23.57 20.44
C LEU A 207 19.81 24.23 20.19
N MET A 208 20.77 23.45 19.70
CA MET A 208 22.07 23.99 19.30
C MET A 208 21.95 24.99 18.14
N GLY A 209 21.13 24.68 17.14
CA GLY A 209 20.81 25.61 16.05
C GLY A 209 20.21 26.93 16.53
N LEU A 210 19.43 26.92 17.62
CA LEU A 210 18.93 28.14 18.25
C LEU A 210 20.06 28.92 18.95
N LEU A 211 20.96 28.24 19.67
CA LEU A 211 22.11 28.86 20.33
C LEU A 211 23.08 29.50 19.33
N LEU A 212 23.22 28.93 18.13
CA LEU A 212 24.03 29.46 17.04
C LEU A 212 23.59 30.86 16.55
N ARG A 213 22.39 31.32 16.90
CA ARG A 213 21.96 32.71 16.65
C ARG A 213 22.76 33.74 17.46
N LEU A 214 23.44 33.31 18.52
CA LEU A 214 24.30 34.11 19.36
C LEU A 214 25.75 33.87 18.95
N ASN A 215 26.47 34.92 18.52
CA ASN A 215 27.83 34.82 17.98
C ASN A 215 28.83 34.09 18.89
N LEU A 216 28.65 34.14 20.22
CA LEU A 216 29.49 33.44 21.19
C LEU A 216 29.47 31.91 21.00
N PHE A 217 28.29 31.34 20.74
CA PHE A 217 28.13 29.88 20.62
C PHE A 217 28.60 29.35 19.27
N VAL A 218 28.78 30.21 18.26
CA VAL A 218 29.29 29.82 16.94
C VAL A 218 30.70 29.26 17.03
N LEU A 219 31.58 29.87 17.84
CA LEU A 219 32.95 29.38 18.03
C LEU A 219 32.96 27.98 18.68
N ILE A 220 32.18 27.81 19.75
CA ILE A 220 32.05 26.53 20.47
C ILE A 220 31.47 25.47 19.54
N ALA A 221 30.43 25.81 18.79
CA ALA A 221 29.80 24.92 17.83
C ALA A 221 30.73 24.53 16.68
N GLY A 222 31.56 25.44 16.19
CA GLY A 222 32.58 25.14 15.18
C GLY A 222 33.61 24.13 15.70
N LEU A 223 34.04 24.27 16.96
CA LEU A 223 34.98 23.34 17.60
C LEU A 223 34.33 21.96 17.86
N LEU A 224 33.07 21.94 18.27
CA LEU A 224 32.31 20.72 18.56
C LEU A 224 31.56 20.13 17.35
N TRP A 225 31.76 20.66 16.15
CA TRP A 225 30.98 20.28 14.97
C TRP A 225 31.07 18.78 14.65
N GLY A 226 32.22 18.15 14.91
CA GLY A 226 32.40 16.71 14.78
C GLY A 226 31.42 15.90 15.63
N LEU A 227 31.10 16.37 16.85
CA LEU A 227 30.09 15.73 17.71
C LEU A 227 28.68 15.93 17.15
N TYR A 228 28.38 17.09 16.55
CA TYR A 228 27.09 17.35 15.92
C TYR A 228 26.89 16.50 14.66
N LEU A 229 27.95 16.29 13.87
CA LEU A 229 27.91 15.35 12.76
C LEU A 229 27.66 13.92 13.25
N ALA A 230 28.33 13.49 14.31
CA ALA A 230 28.08 12.18 14.91
C ALA A 230 26.62 12.03 15.38
N TRP A 231 26.05 13.09 15.97
CA TRP A 231 24.64 13.11 16.39
C TRP A 231 23.67 13.16 15.20
N GLY A 232 24.03 13.87 14.13
CA GLY A 232 23.28 13.88 12.87
C GLY A 232 23.28 12.51 12.19
N ILE A 233 24.39 11.76 12.27
CA ILE A 233 24.46 10.37 11.82
C ILE A 233 23.54 9.48 12.67
N LEU A 234 23.47 9.68 13.99
CA LEU A 234 22.52 8.97 14.85
C LEU A 234 21.07 9.24 14.42
N LEU A 235 20.72 10.50 14.14
CA LEU A 235 19.41 10.86 13.59
C LEU A 235 19.16 10.19 12.24
N ALA A 236 20.15 10.16 11.35
CA ALA A 236 20.04 9.51 10.04
C ALA A 236 19.76 8.00 10.18
N VAL A 237 20.42 7.31 11.11
CA VAL A 237 20.11 5.91 11.45
C VAL A 237 18.65 5.81 11.88
N VAL A 238 18.18 6.60 12.85
CA VAL A 238 16.77 6.55 13.26
C VAL A 238 15.79 6.77 12.10
N LEU A 239 16.08 7.71 11.21
CA LEU A 239 15.25 7.99 10.05
C LEU A 239 15.26 6.83 9.03
N VAL A 240 16.39 6.15 8.82
CA VAL A 240 16.46 4.96 7.96
C VAL A 240 15.56 3.84 8.48
N ALA A 241 15.60 3.58 9.80
CA ALA A 241 14.70 2.60 10.43
C ALA A 241 13.24 2.96 10.20
N LEU A 242 12.88 4.21 10.44
CA LEU A 242 11.52 4.69 10.20
C LEU A 242 11.16 4.51 8.73
N TRP A 243 12.03 4.89 7.80
CA TRP A 243 11.75 4.94 6.36
C TRP A 243 11.39 3.60 5.73
N PHE A 244 12.16 2.57 6.07
CA PHE A 244 11.96 1.23 5.54
C PHE A 244 11.09 0.37 6.46
N GLY A 245 11.04 0.71 7.75
CA GLY A 245 10.31 -0.06 8.77
C GLY A 245 8.83 0.27 8.85
N TRP A 246 8.39 1.50 8.52
CA TRP A 246 6.99 1.89 8.74
C TRP A 246 5.97 0.99 7.99
N PRO A 247 6.15 0.56 6.72
CA PRO A 247 5.20 -0.33 6.06
C PRO A 247 5.24 -1.75 6.65
N LEU A 248 6.43 -2.19 7.09
CA LEU A 248 6.62 -3.49 7.76
C LEU A 248 5.96 -3.53 9.14
N ALA A 249 5.94 -2.41 9.86
CA ALA A 249 5.25 -2.31 11.14
C ALA A 249 3.73 -2.49 10.96
N TRP A 250 3.16 -1.93 9.90
CA TRP A 250 1.74 -2.10 9.60
C TRP A 250 1.40 -3.52 9.17
N ALA A 251 2.29 -4.15 8.40
CA ALA A 251 2.20 -5.56 8.10
C ALA A 251 2.24 -6.43 9.37
N ALA A 252 3.14 -6.11 10.32
CA ALA A 252 3.21 -6.79 11.62
C ALA A 252 1.88 -6.69 12.38
N ILE A 253 1.29 -5.50 12.45
CA ILE A 253 -0.01 -5.29 13.12
C ILE A 253 -1.12 -6.08 12.41
N GLY A 254 -1.12 -6.12 11.07
CA GLY A 254 -2.10 -6.87 10.29
C GLY A 254 -2.02 -8.38 10.47
N VAL A 255 -0.82 -8.92 10.75
CA VAL A 255 -0.58 -10.36 10.91
C VAL A 255 -0.68 -10.79 12.38
N GLU A 256 -0.02 -10.06 13.29
CA GLU A 256 0.22 -10.45 14.68
C GLU A 256 -0.59 -9.67 15.70
N ARG A 257 -1.29 -8.60 15.28
CA ARG A 257 -2.11 -7.75 16.16
C ARG A 257 -1.33 -7.14 17.33
N SER A 258 -0.04 -6.93 17.16
CA SER A 258 0.83 -6.33 18.18
C SER A 258 0.52 -4.85 18.40
N ASP A 259 0.86 -4.33 19.58
CA ASP A 259 0.82 -2.89 19.86
C ASP A 259 1.80 -2.10 18.97
N ALA A 260 1.57 -0.80 18.83
CA ALA A 260 2.36 0.10 17.98
C ALA A 260 3.88 0.02 18.23
N PHE A 261 4.29 -0.04 19.51
CA PHE A 261 5.70 -0.08 19.90
C PHE A 261 6.36 -1.41 19.54
N ASP A 262 5.69 -2.54 19.81
CA ASP A 262 6.20 -3.87 19.46
C ASP A 262 6.35 -4.00 17.93
N ALA A 263 5.32 -3.59 17.19
CA ALA A 263 5.34 -3.58 15.73
C ALA A 263 6.50 -2.75 15.15
N ALA A 264 6.69 -1.52 15.65
CA ALA A 264 7.76 -0.63 15.21
C ALA A 264 9.15 -1.17 15.56
N SER A 265 9.29 -1.77 16.75
CA SER A 265 10.54 -2.38 17.22
C SER A 265 10.96 -3.56 16.32
N ARG A 266 10.04 -4.48 16.02
CA ARG A 266 10.30 -5.62 15.12
C ARG A 266 10.63 -5.18 13.70
N ALA A 267 9.87 -4.24 13.16
CA ALA A 267 10.13 -3.70 11.83
C ALA A 267 11.53 -3.07 11.74
N THR A 268 11.91 -2.29 12.75
CA THR A 268 13.25 -1.70 12.87
C THR A 268 14.34 -2.77 12.97
N ALA A 269 14.11 -3.81 13.77
CA ALA A 269 15.03 -4.93 13.90
C ALA A 269 15.25 -5.63 12.56
N TYR A 270 14.20 -5.90 11.78
CA TYR A 270 14.34 -6.56 10.49
C TYR A 270 15.09 -5.71 9.45
N VAL A 271 14.87 -4.39 9.46
CA VAL A 271 15.61 -3.45 8.59
C VAL A 271 17.13 -3.56 8.83
N TYR A 272 17.56 -3.62 10.09
CA TYR A 272 18.99 -3.66 10.41
C TYR A 272 19.64 -5.03 10.44
N GLN A 273 18.92 -6.07 10.82
CA GLN A 273 19.51 -7.39 10.95
C GLN A 273 19.79 -8.04 9.60
N ARG A 274 18.96 -7.78 8.57
CA ARG A 274 19.05 -8.44 7.25
C ARG A 274 18.83 -7.47 6.08
N PRO A 275 19.55 -6.34 5.98
CA PRO A 275 19.30 -5.29 4.98
C PRO A 275 19.40 -5.79 3.54
N LEU A 276 20.35 -6.69 3.24
CA LEU A 276 20.51 -7.27 1.89
C LEU A 276 19.31 -8.12 1.48
N ARG A 277 18.69 -8.84 2.42
CA ARG A 277 17.52 -9.68 2.13
C ARG A 277 16.27 -8.83 1.97
N LEU A 278 16.11 -7.82 2.82
CA LEU A 278 15.08 -6.81 2.65
C LEU A 278 15.20 -6.17 1.25
N GLY A 279 16.40 -5.75 0.85
CA GLY A 279 16.67 -5.21 -0.48
C GLY A 279 16.31 -6.18 -1.60
N PHE A 280 16.67 -7.46 -1.48
CA PHE A 280 16.28 -8.50 -2.44
C PHE A 280 14.75 -8.65 -2.54
N TYR A 281 14.04 -8.74 -1.42
CA TYR A 281 12.58 -8.88 -1.43
C TYR A 281 11.88 -7.64 -1.98
N VAL A 282 12.37 -6.45 -1.65
CA VAL A 282 11.88 -5.18 -2.24
C VAL A 282 12.13 -5.18 -3.74
N ALA A 283 13.30 -5.60 -4.23
CA ALA A 283 13.58 -5.67 -5.67
C ALA A 283 12.64 -6.64 -6.40
N VAL A 284 12.43 -7.84 -5.87
CA VAL A 284 11.49 -8.82 -6.43
C VAL A 284 10.06 -8.29 -6.40
N ALA A 285 9.64 -7.69 -5.28
CA ALA A 285 8.32 -7.07 -5.15
C ALA A 285 8.14 -5.91 -6.14
N SER A 286 9.15 -5.06 -6.35
CA SER A 286 9.10 -3.97 -7.33
C SER A 286 8.92 -4.49 -8.75
N LEU A 287 9.61 -5.57 -9.15
CA LEU A 287 9.45 -6.19 -10.47
C LEU A 287 8.03 -6.75 -10.67
N LEU A 288 7.51 -7.45 -9.66
CA LEU A 288 6.14 -7.96 -9.68
C LEU A 288 5.10 -6.83 -9.67
N GLY A 289 5.37 -5.77 -8.92
CA GLY A 289 4.56 -4.57 -8.85
C GLY A 289 4.43 -3.92 -10.23
N PHE A 290 5.56 -3.79 -10.94
CA PHE A 290 5.61 -3.27 -12.30
C PHE A 290 4.73 -4.08 -13.25
N PHE A 291 4.83 -5.40 -13.21
CA PHE A 291 3.96 -6.28 -14.00
C PHE A 291 2.47 -6.08 -13.67
N GLY A 292 2.11 -6.00 -12.40
CA GLY A 292 0.72 -5.74 -12.00
C GLY A 292 0.21 -4.37 -12.42
N HIS A 293 1.04 -3.34 -12.35
CA HIS A 293 0.69 -2.00 -12.84
C HIS A 293 0.43 -2.01 -14.35
N LEU A 294 1.30 -2.65 -15.14
CA LEU A 294 1.05 -2.83 -16.58
C LEU A 294 -0.27 -3.54 -16.85
N MET A 295 -0.63 -4.56 -16.05
CA MET A 295 -1.92 -5.22 -16.22
C MET A 295 -3.08 -4.26 -15.94
N VAL A 296 -3.06 -3.56 -14.80
CA VAL A 296 -4.14 -2.65 -14.40
C VAL A 296 -4.28 -1.47 -15.36
N ALA A 297 -3.17 -0.80 -15.69
CA ALA A 297 -3.12 0.28 -16.67
C ALA A 297 -3.60 -0.22 -18.04
N GLY A 298 -3.11 -1.38 -18.50
CA GLY A 298 -3.51 -1.96 -19.77
C GLY A 298 -5.00 -2.27 -19.85
N PHE A 299 -5.61 -2.81 -18.78
CA PHE A 299 -7.05 -3.04 -18.72
C PHE A 299 -7.85 -1.73 -18.72
N ALA A 300 -7.37 -0.68 -18.02
CA ALA A 300 -8.03 0.62 -17.99
C ALA A 300 -7.95 1.33 -19.36
N SER A 301 -6.77 1.36 -19.98
CA SER A 301 -6.56 1.92 -21.33
C SER A 301 -7.39 1.17 -22.36
N ALA A 302 -7.30 -0.17 -22.42
CA ALA A 302 -8.09 -0.98 -23.34
C ALA A 302 -9.60 -0.80 -23.14
N GLY A 303 -10.05 -0.68 -21.88
CA GLY A 303 -11.46 -0.40 -21.57
C GLY A 303 -11.92 0.95 -22.13
N ASN A 304 -11.12 2.00 -21.97
CA ASN A 304 -11.40 3.31 -22.53
C ASN A 304 -11.45 3.31 -24.06
N GLU A 305 -10.46 2.68 -24.71
CA GLU A 305 -10.37 2.65 -26.17
C GLU A 305 -11.45 1.80 -26.82
N LEU A 306 -11.76 0.63 -26.25
CA LEU A 306 -12.84 -0.22 -26.73
C LEU A 306 -14.19 0.48 -26.59
N THR A 307 -14.36 1.29 -25.54
CA THR A 307 -15.55 2.13 -25.35
C THR A 307 -15.63 3.19 -26.44
N ASP A 308 -14.55 3.93 -26.69
CA ASP A 308 -14.50 4.96 -27.75
C ASP A 308 -14.77 4.35 -29.14
N TRP A 309 -14.12 3.22 -29.43
CA TRP A 309 -14.29 2.48 -30.66
C TRP A 309 -15.75 2.04 -30.84
N ALA A 310 -16.36 1.43 -29.83
CA ALA A 310 -17.74 0.99 -29.90
C ALA A 310 -18.72 2.17 -30.05
N VAL A 311 -18.50 3.28 -29.35
CA VAL A 311 -19.31 4.50 -29.46
C VAL A 311 -19.18 5.13 -30.86
N SER A 312 -17.98 5.06 -31.48
CA SER A 312 -17.74 5.59 -32.83
C SER A 312 -18.60 4.96 -33.92
N TRP A 313 -19.04 3.71 -33.74
CA TRP A 313 -19.94 3.03 -34.68
C TRP A 313 -21.30 3.72 -34.78
N GLY A 314 -21.80 4.25 -33.66
CA GLY A 314 -23.09 4.93 -33.61
C GLY A 314 -22.98 6.45 -33.81
N ALA A 315 -22.00 7.09 -33.17
CA ALA A 315 -21.85 8.54 -33.18
C ALA A 315 -21.06 9.08 -34.38
N GLY A 316 -20.32 8.22 -35.09
CA GLY A 316 -19.33 8.60 -36.09
C GLY A 316 -17.96 8.91 -35.47
N SER A 317 -16.89 8.54 -36.16
CA SER A 317 -15.50 8.68 -35.67
C SER A 317 -15.10 10.12 -35.37
N GLU A 318 -15.45 11.08 -36.24
CA GLU A 318 -15.15 12.50 -36.05
C GLU A 318 -15.84 13.09 -34.82
N ARG A 319 -17.11 12.72 -34.61
CA ARG A 319 -17.90 13.20 -33.46
C ARG A 319 -17.37 12.64 -32.15
N THR A 320 -17.05 11.35 -32.12
CA THR A 320 -16.47 10.71 -30.93
C THR A 320 -15.09 11.30 -30.61
N ALA A 321 -14.24 11.49 -31.63
CA ALA A 321 -12.94 12.13 -31.45
C ALA A 321 -13.09 13.55 -30.87
N ALA A 322 -14.03 14.36 -31.39
CA ALA A 322 -14.27 15.71 -30.88
C ALA A 322 -14.78 15.73 -29.42
N LEU A 323 -15.58 14.72 -29.02
CA LEU A 323 -16.08 14.59 -27.64
C LEU A 323 -15.03 14.08 -26.64
N VAL A 324 -14.07 13.27 -27.10
CA VAL A 324 -13.03 12.64 -26.27
C VAL A 324 -11.77 13.49 -26.20
N ALA A 325 -11.40 14.18 -27.27
CA ALA A 325 -10.14 14.91 -27.38
C ALA A 325 -10.19 16.28 -26.72
N GLN A 326 -11.19 16.60 -25.89
CA GLN A 326 -11.56 17.95 -25.47
C GLN A 326 -10.37 18.80 -24.97
N THR A 327 -9.63 19.40 -25.90
CA THR A 327 -8.88 20.61 -25.62
C THR A 327 -9.94 21.66 -25.38
N LEU A 328 -9.93 22.24 -24.19
CA LEU A 328 -10.70 23.45 -23.86
C LEU A 328 -10.14 24.67 -24.62
N GLU A 329 -9.65 24.48 -25.85
CA GLU A 329 -9.31 25.55 -26.75
C GLU A 329 -10.60 26.12 -27.35
N SER A 330 -10.67 27.44 -27.37
CA SER A 330 -11.82 28.25 -27.79
C SER A 330 -12.29 28.02 -29.24
N ASP A 331 -11.61 27.17 -30.02
CA ASP A 331 -11.87 26.88 -31.43
C ASP A 331 -12.60 25.54 -31.69
N ASN A 332 -12.99 24.80 -30.64
CA ASN A 332 -13.67 23.51 -30.83
C ASN A 332 -15.12 23.73 -31.34
N PRO A 333 -15.53 23.22 -32.52
CA PRO A 333 -16.87 23.45 -33.11
C PRO A 333 -18.04 22.90 -32.27
N LEU A 334 -17.75 22.05 -31.28
CA LEU A 334 -18.69 21.58 -30.25
C LEU A 334 -19.09 22.65 -29.23
N ALA A 335 -18.37 23.78 -29.16
CA ALA A 335 -18.67 24.92 -28.28
C ALA A 335 -19.99 25.65 -28.62
N SER A 336 -20.65 25.26 -29.71
CA SER A 336 -21.92 25.84 -30.16
C SER A 336 -23.17 25.32 -29.43
N SER A 337 -23.11 24.20 -28.69
CA SER A 337 -24.26 23.69 -27.93
C SER A 337 -23.91 23.30 -26.49
N GLY A 338 -24.58 23.93 -25.51
CA GLY A 338 -24.32 23.71 -24.08
C GLY A 338 -24.49 22.24 -23.66
N ALA A 339 -25.45 21.52 -24.24
CA ALA A 339 -25.70 20.11 -23.93
C ALA A 339 -24.54 19.19 -24.35
N ALA A 340 -23.91 19.44 -25.51
CA ALA A 340 -22.76 18.64 -25.96
C ALA A 340 -21.53 18.89 -25.08
N VAL A 341 -21.31 20.13 -24.63
CA VAL A 341 -20.24 20.49 -23.70
C VAL A 341 -20.43 19.80 -22.35
N THR A 342 -21.65 19.82 -21.80
CA THR A 342 -21.97 19.10 -20.55
C THR A 342 -21.81 17.59 -20.71
N GLY A 343 -22.22 17.02 -21.85
CA GLY A 343 -22.03 15.61 -22.17
C GLY A 343 -20.56 15.20 -22.24
N ALA A 344 -19.72 15.99 -22.93
CA ALA A 344 -18.28 15.76 -23.03
C ALA A 344 -17.61 15.78 -21.65
N ARG A 345 -17.95 16.77 -20.80
CA ARG A 345 -17.47 16.80 -19.40
C ARG A 345 -17.85 15.53 -18.64
N GLY A 346 -19.08 15.04 -18.83
CA GLY A 346 -19.52 13.77 -18.26
C GLY A 346 -18.66 12.58 -18.70
N ILE A 347 -18.31 12.50 -20.00
CA ILE A 347 -17.41 11.47 -20.54
C ILE A 347 -16.04 11.54 -19.86
N HIS A 348 -15.46 12.73 -19.76
CA HIS A 348 -14.16 12.93 -19.10
C HIS A 348 -14.18 12.55 -17.62
N ILE A 349 -15.24 12.87 -16.89
CA ILE A 349 -15.41 12.45 -15.49
C ILE A 349 -15.35 10.92 -15.37
N TRP A 350 -16.07 10.19 -16.23
CA TRP A 350 -16.06 8.72 -16.19
C TRP A 350 -14.71 8.11 -16.58
N LYS A 351 -14.03 8.70 -17.57
CA LYS A 351 -12.67 8.28 -17.95
C LYS A 351 -11.65 8.57 -16.85
N GLY A 352 -11.72 9.75 -16.23
CA GLY A 352 -10.89 10.13 -15.10
C GLY A 352 -11.16 9.27 -13.86
N LEU A 353 -12.41 8.88 -13.62
CA LEU A 353 -12.78 7.90 -12.59
C LEU A 353 -12.06 6.56 -12.81
N LEU A 354 -12.08 6.03 -14.03
CA LEU A 354 -11.40 4.77 -14.36
C LEU A 354 -9.87 4.89 -14.26
N ALA A 355 -9.30 6.00 -14.75
CA ALA A 355 -7.86 6.28 -14.66
C ALA A 355 -7.42 6.39 -13.18
N SER A 356 -8.08 7.23 -12.40
CA SER A 356 -7.79 7.39 -10.96
C SER A 356 -7.90 6.08 -10.17
N PHE A 357 -8.82 5.20 -10.58
CA PHE A 357 -8.95 3.87 -10.01
C PHE A 357 -7.74 2.99 -10.34
N ALA A 358 -7.28 2.99 -11.59
CA ALA A 358 -6.08 2.29 -12.02
C ALA A 358 -4.82 2.83 -11.33
N ASP A 359 -4.68 4.14 -11.23
CA ASP A 359 -3.55 4.84 -10.62
C ASP A 359 -3.49 4.68 -9.10
N SER A 360 -4.55 4.15 -8.48
CA SER A 360 -4.53 3.76 -7.06
C SER A 360 -3.81 2.42 -6.81
N TYR A 361 -3.45 1.69 -7.87
CA TYR A 361 -2.78 0.39 -7.76
C TYR A 361 -1.50 0.38 -6.92
N PRO A 362 -0.56 1.34 -7.05
CA PRO A 362 0.64 1.44 -6.21
C PRO A 362 0.32 1.37 -4.71
N LEU A 363 -0.79 2.01 -4.29
CA LEU A 363 -1.21 2.07 -2.90
C LEU A 363 -1.83 0.76 -2.41
N ALA A 364 -2.49 -0.01 -3.26
CA ALA A 364 -2.89 -1.36 -2.87
C ALA A 364 -1.70 -2.31 -2.79
N PHE A 365 -0.78 -2.19 -3.76
CA PHE A 365 0.35 -3.09 -3.89
C PHE A 365 1.34 -2.95 -2.73
N ILE A 366 1.66 -1.73 -2.30
CA ILE A 366 2.60 -1.49 -1.19
C ILE A 366 2.22 -2.26 0.08
N TRP A 367 0.94 -2.27 0.46
CA TRP A 367 0.48 -2.97 1.66
C TRP A 367 0.54 -4.48 1.51
N CYS A 368 0.07 -5.01 0.38
CA CYS A 368 0.13 -6.43 0.09
C CYS A 368 1.58 -6.94 0.05
N ALA A 369 2.45 -6.20 -0.64
CA ALA A 369 3.87 -6.51 -0.71
C ALA A 369 4.55 -6.42 0.66
N SER A 370 4.23 -5.40 1.46
CA SER A 370 4.78 -5.24 2.82
C SER A 370 4.43 -6.43 3.70
N VAL A 371 3.21 -6.97 3.62
CA VAL A 371 2.83 -8.20 4.33
C VAL A 371 3.65 -9.40 3.85
N GLY A 372 3.78 -9.59 2.53
CA GLY A 372 4.61 -10.67 1.99
C GLY A 372 6.07 -10.58 2.43
N ILE A 373 6.66 -9.38 2.38
CA ILE A 373 8.04 -9.11 2.81
C ILE A 373 8.19 -9.34 4.32
N TYR A 374 7.24 -8.88 5.13
CA TYR A 374 7.23 -9.08 6.57
C TYR A 374 7.20 -10.58 6.94
N LEU A 375 6.30 -11.35 6.32
CA LEU A 375 6.21 -12.81 6.53
C LEU A 375 7.55 -13.50 6.19
N LEU A 376 8.20 -13.12 5.10
CA LEU A 376 9.51 -13.65 4.72
C LEU A 376 10.63 -13.28 5.70
N LEU A 377 10.60 -12.06 6.22
CA LEU A 377 11.61 -11.58 7.16
C LEU A 377 11.46 -12.26 8.51
N ARG A 378 10.27 -12.32 9.09
CA ARG A 378 10.04 -13.01 10.37
C ARG A 378 10.30 -14.51 10.27
N HIS A 379 9.97 -15.14 9.14
CA HIS A 379 10.28 -16.56 8.93
C HIS A 379 11.78 -16.81 8.96
N HIS A 380 12.56 -15.87 8.42
CA HIS A 380 14.00 -16.02 8.40
C HIS A 380 14.69 -15.60 9.70
N VAL A 381 14.20 -14.54 10.35
CA VAL A 381 14.82 -13.96 11.55
C VAL A 381 14.36 -14.68 12.81
N ASP A 382 13.05 -14.91 12.94
CA ASP A 382 12.41 -15.45 14.14
C ASP A 382 12.03 -16.93 14.01
N SER A 383 12.25 -17.53 12.84
CA SER A 383 11.84 -18.92 12.55
C SER A 383 10.32 -19.17 12.69
N THR A 384 9.51 -18.12 12.53
CA THR A 384 8.04 -18.20 12.55
C THR A 384 7.51 -18.79 11.25
N GLU A 385 6.45 -19.59 11.32
CA GLU A 385 5.85 -20.17 10.11
C GLU A 385 5.14 -19.12 9.23
N LEU A 386 5.16 -19.34 7.91
CA LEU A 386 4.58 -18.41 6.93
C LEU A 386 3.05 -18.40 6.92
N ASP A 387 2.41 -19.44 7.46
CA ASP A 387 0.95 -19.60 7.55
C ASP A 387 0.38 -19.19 8.93
N GLU A 388 1.25 -18.81 9.86
CA GLU A 388 0.86 -18.37 11.18
C GLU A 388 0.23 -16.96 11.14
N ILE A 389 -0.95 -16.79 11.72
CA ILE A 389 -1.64 -15.50 11.80
C ILE A 389 -2.53 -15.48 13.03
N VAL A 390 -2.54 -14.34 13.73
CA VAL A 390 -3.42 -14.14 14.89
C VAL A 390 -4.85 -13.93 14.37
N GLY A 391 -5.77 -14.82 14.76
CA GLY A 391 -7.20 -14.75 14.42
C GLY A 391 -7.98 -13.75 15.28
N GLU A 392 -9.15 -13.32 14.81
CA GLU A 392 -10.08 -12.47 15.59
C GLU A 392 -11.42 -13.18 15.84
N PRO A 393 -12.05 -12.98 17.01
CA PRO A 393 -13.40 -13.46 17.26
C PRO A 393 -14.38 -12.87 16.24
N GLY A 394 -15.03 -13.75 15.45
CA GLY A 394 -15.97 -13.36 14.40
C GLY A 394 -15.42 -13.38 12.97
N GLU A 395 -14.13 -13.65 12.77
CA GLU A 395 -13.55 -13.88 11.42
C GLU A 395 -13.82 -15.29 10.88
N ASP A 396 -14.24 -16.24 11.73
CA ASP A 396 -14.37 -17.68 11.39
C ASP A 396 -15.77 -18.13 10.93
N LEU A 397 -16.64 -17.20 10.51
CA LEU A 397 -18.02 -17.54 10.11
C LEU A 397 -18.15 -18.35 8.80
N ARG A 398 -17.04 -18.78 8.18
CA ARG A 398 -17.04 -19.57 6.92
C ARG A 398 -15.93 -20.61 6.80
N SER A 399 -15.58 -21.34 7.85
CA SER A 399 -15.02 -22.68 7.62
C SER A 399 -16.20 -23.61 7.26
N PRO A 400 -16.22 -24.29 6.10
CA PRO A 400 -17.13 -25.41 5.91
C PRO A 400 -16.81 -26.40 7.01
N HIS A 401 -17.74 -26.59 7.95
CA HIS A 401 -17.60 -27.63 8.95
C HIS A 401 -17.41 -28.95 8.20
N LEU A 402 -16.19 -29.49 8.20
CA LEU A 402 -16.02 -30.92 8.07
C LEU A 402 -16.91 -31.52 9.17
N PRO A 403 -17.91 -32.35 8.84
CA PRO A 403 -18.67 -33.03 9.86
C PRO A 403 -17.67 -33.78 10.73
N LEU A 404 -17.63 -33.45 12.02
CA LEU A 404 -16.95 -34.30 12.99
C LEU A 404 -17.49 -35.72 12.79
N PRO A 405 -16.63 -36.75 12.66
CA PRO A 405 -17.12 -38.10 12.59
C PRO A 405 -17.85 -38.35 13.91
N THR A 406 -19.18 -38.46 13.84
CA THR A 406 -20.00 -38.93 14.95
C THR A 406 -19.64 -40.39 15.17
N GLY A 407 -18.62 -40.62 15.99
CA GLY A 407 -18.42 -41.92 16.62
C GLY A 407 -19.61 -42.24 17.53
N PRO A 408 -19.99 -43.51 17.69
CA PRO A 408 -21.14 -43.88 18.52
C PRO A 408 -20.91 -43.42 19.96
N GLN A 409 -21.90 -42.76 20.54
CA GLN A 409 -21.96 -42.47 21.97
C GLN A 409 -22.11 -43.80 22.71
N ASP A 410 -21.01 -44.32 23.26
CA ASP A 410 -21.06 -45.42 24.21
C ASP A 410 -21.38 -44.89 25.62
N GLY A 411 -22.21 -45.66 26.31
CA GLY A 411 -23.04 -45.28 27.44
C GLY A 411 -22.32 -44.68 28.66
N GLN A 412 -23.12 -43.88 29.37
CA GLN A 412 -22.89 -43.35 30.70
C GLN A 412 -22.48 -44.47 31.68
N HIS A 413 -21.25 -44.38 32.21
CA HIS A 413 -20.93 -44.96 33.51
C HIS A 413 -20.90 -43.84 34.54
N GLU A 414 -21.99 -43.76 35.30
CA GLU A 414 -22.19 -42.93 36.48
C GLU A 414 -21.21 -43.36 37.59
N PRO A 415 -20.54 -42.43 38.30
CA PRO A 415 -19.62 -42.79 39.37
C PRO A 415 -20.40 -43.18 40.63
N GLU A 416 -20.26 -44.44 41.03
CA GLU A 416 -20.84 -45.04 42.22
C GLU A 416 -20.24 -44.41 43.50
N ASP A 417 -21.11 -43.83 44.33
CA ASP A 417 -20.80 -43.14 45.59
C ASP A 417 -20.34 -44.13 46.67
N LEU A 418 -19.03 -44.12 46.96
CA LEU A 418 -18.35 -45.00 47.93
C LEU A 418 -18.42 -44.52 49.39
N SER A 419 -19.43 -43.73 49.78
CA SER A 419 -19.50 -43.17 51.14
C SER A 419 -20.31 -43.97 52.16
N THR A 420 -20.98 -45.08 51.80
CA THR A 420 -21.77 -45.86 52.80
C THR A 420 -21.79 -47.36 52.53
N ARG A 421 -20.80 -48.10 53.04
CA ARG A 421 -21.00 -49.47 53.57
C ARG A 421 -19.81 -49.94 54.41
N GLY A 422 -19.81 -49.50 55.66
CA GLY A 422 -19.12 -50.22 56.72
C GLY A 422 -19.86 -51.52 57.08
N ARG A 423 -19.07 -52.49 57.53
CA ARG A 423 -19.41 -53.72 58.27
C ARG A 423 -19.89 -54.92 57.47
N THR A 424 -19.06 -55.96 57.48
CA THR A 424 -19.41 -57.23 58.16
C THR A 424 -18.13 -57.87 58.73
N PRO A 425 -18.22 -58.62 59.85
CA PRO A 425 -17.10 -59.20 60.59
C PRO A 425 -16.73 -60.61 60.06
N ALA A 426 -15.53 -61.09 60.47
CA ALA A 426 -15.12 -62.49 60.74
C ALA A 426 -15.55 -63.58 59.73
N GLU A 427 -14.71 -64.45 59.20
CA GLU A 427 -13.51 -65.15 59.71
C GLU A 427 -12.53 -65.45 58.57
#